data_AF-A0A9D4UNQ9-F1
#
_entry.id   AF-A0A9D4UNQ9-F1
#
_cell.length_a   1.000
_cell.length_b   1.000
_cell.length_c   1.000
_cell.angle_alpha   90.00
_cell.angle_beta   90.00
_cell.angle_gamma   90.00
#
_symmetry.space_group_name_H-M   'P 1'
#
loop_
_entity.id
_entity.type
_entity.pdbx_description
1 polymer ?
#
loop_
_entity_poly.entity_id
_entity_poly.type
_entity_poly.pdbx_seq_one_letter_code
_entity_poly.pdbx_strand_id
1 'polypeptide(L)'
;MNTAAPPISSCRRELRRAVRQLRERGLYAASKWAAEQLVGLPEDARTPSPTSVMFSSERASANKYSRSEDNVAAESESMLVEEGQEEEEEDIFLLAKSYFDMREYRRAAHILNGVPGNKPLFLRCYATYLAGEKRKEEEIIESAGPLGKSDALNPELAGLEQELGRLFAKRNLDPFGTYLYGVVLHELDRKAEARAALCMSVNAYPWNWSAWLELQALCSDHDNLSTLDLHDHWMRDFFTAAFCLELQKNTEGLSRYRTLHAVFQNSDYILCQIATAHYNLREFDEAEHLFEELLRTDPYRMEGTDTYSNILFVKECFAALSHLAHKAVLTDKYRPETCFIIGNYYSLKAQHEKAVLYFKRALKLNRKYLSAWTLMGHEYVEMKNTAAAIDAYRRAVDINPRDYRAWYGLGQTYELLAMPYYALYYYRKATQLRPQDARMWCAMGQCYENENLQMHMAAIRCYRRAVNNNDREGIALPKLAKLHNYLGQKDQAAFYYKKNLERMESDQTEGSDIVDALLFLAQHCRNQNRLVEAEQYCTRLLDYGGRAKEDAKALLRDIRSVQQHASAQASMDFEQLTP
;
A
#
# COMPACT_ATOMS: atom_id res chain seq x y z
N MET A 1 -12.84 17.84 -16.20
CA MET A 1 -13.99 18.71 -15.91
C MET A 1 -13.83 19.16 -14.48
N ASN A 2 -13.60 20.47 -14.27
CA ASN A 2 -13.44 21.05 -12.94
C ASN A 2 -14.77 20.97 -12.20
N THR A 3 -14.92 19.97 -11.32
CA THR A 3 -15.94 20.02 -10.27
C THR A 3 -15.55 21.18 -9.36
N ALA A 4 -16.39 22.21 -9.31
CA ALA A 4 -16.21 23.31 -8.37
C ALA A 4 -16.10 22.72 -6.96
N ALA A 5 -15.02 23.03 -6.24
CA ALA A 5 -14.82 22.53 -4.89
C ALA A 5 -16.07 22.83 -4.06
N PRO A 6 -16.67 21.83 -3.40
CA PRO A 6 -17.91 22.04 -2.65
C PRO A 6 -17.68 23.10 -1.57
N PRO A 7 -18.69 23.94 -1.29
CA PRO A 7 -18.54 24.96 -0.26
C PRO A 7 -18.18 24.30 1.08
N ILE A 8 -17.06 24.72 1.68
CA ILE A 8 -16.47 24.15 2.91
C ILE A 8 -17.52 24.05 4.03
N SER A 9 -18.42 25.03 4.12
CA SER A 9 -19.51 25.08 5.10
C SER A 9 -20.59 23.99 4.91
N SER A 10 -20.84 23.53 3.68
CA SER A 10 -21.75 22.40 3.41
C SER A 10 -21.09 21.10 3.85
N CYS A 11 -19.84 20.87 3.44
CA CYS A 11 -19.07 19.68 3.80
C CYS A 11 -18.98 19.52 5.33
N ARG A 12 -18.72 20.62 6.05
CA ARG A 12 -18.66 20.63 7.51
C ARG A 12 -19.98 20.18 8.17
N ARG A 13 -21.13 20.61 7.63
CA ARG A 13 -22.45 20.25 8.15
C ARG A 13 -22.79 18.79 7.87
N GLU A 14 -22.50 18.34 6.65
CA GLU A 14 -22.69 16.96 6.21
C GLU A 14 -21.85 15.99 7.06
N LEU A 15 -20.55 16.28 7.23
CA LEU A 15 -19.66 15.47 8.06
C LEU A 15 -20.10 15.41 9.53
N ARG A 16 -20.53 16.53 10.12
CA ARG A 16 -21.10 16.53 11.50
C ARG A 16 -22.32 15.63 11.63
N ARG A 17 -23.22 15.65 10.64
CA ARG A 17 -24.39 14.77 10.62
C ARG A 17 -23.95 13.31 10.45
N ALA A 18 -22.99 13.06 9.58
CA ALA A 18 -22.49 11.71 9.31
C ALA A 18 -21.82 11.09 10.54
N VAL A 19 -20.97 11.84 11.26
CA VAL A 19 -20.31 11.37 12.48
C VAL A 19 -21.33 10.87 13.52
N ARG A 20 -22.43 11.63 13.73
CA ARG A 20 -23.51 11.23 14.66
C ARG A 20 -24.23 9.97 14.18
N GLN A 21 -24.67 9.95 12.93
CA GLN A 21 -25.43 8.83 12.36
C GLN A 21 -24.64 7.52 12.30
N LEU A 22 -23.33 7.59 12.03
CA LEU A 22 -22.42 6.44 12.03
C LEU A 22 -22.16 5.96 13.46
N ARG A 23 -21.98 6.88 14.42
CA ARG A 23 -21.73 6.55 15.83
C ARG A 23 -22.94 5.89 16.49
N GLU A 24 -24.15 6.41 16.25
CA GLU A 24 -25.42 5.82 16.70
C GLU A 24 -25.54 4.35 16.25
N ARG A 25 -25.06 4.05 15.04
CA ARG A 25 -25.12 2.71 14.44
C ARG A 25 -23.93 1.81 14.80
N GLY A 26 -22.95 2.29 15.57
CA GLY A 26 -21.79 1.49 15.99
C GLY A 26 -20.69 1.34 14.94
N LEU A 27 -20.74 2.10 13.83
CA LEU A 27 -19.70 2.10 12.79
C LEU A 27 -18.55 3.05 13.18
N TYR A 28 -17.78 2.67 14.21
CA TYR A 28 -16.78 3.56 14.81
C TYR A 28 -15.63 3.93 13.86
N ALA A 29 -15.16 3.02 13.01
CA ALA A 29 -14.05 3.30 12.09
C ALA A 29 -14.42 4.37 11.05
N ALA A 30 -15.61 4.24 10.44
CA ALA A 30 -16.14 5.24 9.52
C ALA A 30 -16.44 6.58 10.23
N SER A 31 -16.99 6.53 11.45
CA SER A 31 -17.24 7.72 12.27
C SER A 31 -15.94 8.45 12.62
N LYS A 32 -14.88 7.71 13.01
CA LYS A 32 -13.55 8.24 13.29
C LYS A 32 -12.96 8.93 12.06
N TRP A 33 -12.96 8.26 10.91
CA TRP A 33 -12.46 8.84 9.66
C TRP A 33 -13.21 10.12 9.28
N ALA A 34 -14.55 10.12 9.37
CA ALA A 34 -15.35 11.31 9.07
C ALA A 34 -15.08 12.46 10.06
N ALA A 35 -14.80 12.15 11.33
CA ALA A 35 -14.41 13.14 12.34
C ALA A 35 -13.01 13.72 12.07
N GLU A 36 -12.04 12.90 11.67
CA GLU A 36 -10.71 13.35 11.26
C GLU A 36 -10.81 14.31 10.07
N GLN A 37 -11.63 13.98 9.04
CA GLN A 37 -11.82 14.89 7.90
C GLN A 37 -12.55 16.19 8.28
N LEU A 38 -13.46 16.14 9.26
CA LEU A 38 -14.16 17.32 9.77
C LEU A 38 -13.21 18.31 10.45
N VAL A 39 -12.25 17.80 11.22
CA VAL A 39 -11.20 18.61 11.87
C VAL A 39 -10.18 19.09 10.84
N GLY A 40 -9.91 18.29 9.80
CA GLY A 40 -9.00 18.64 8.72
C GLY A 40 -9.45 19.80 7.82
N LEU A 41 -10.70 20.25 7.91
CA LEU A 41 -11.20 21.43 7.20
C LEU A 41 -10.72 22.72 7.89
N PRO A 42 -10.21 23.72 7.14
CA PRO A 42 -9.73 24.97 7.72
C PRO A 42 -10.83 25.67 8.53
N GLU A 43 -10.47 26.26 9.67
CA GLU A 43 -11.41 27.00 10.49
C GLU A 43 -11.95 28.19 9.70
N ASP A 44 -13.28 28.34 9.66
CA ASP A 44 -13.88 29.56 9.14
C ASP A 44 -13.41 30.72 10.02
N ALA A 45 -12.90 31.80 9.43
CA ALA A 45 -12.34 32.97 10.13
C ALA A 45 -13.34 33.75 11.02
N ARG A 46 -14.47 33.15 11.40
CA ARG A 46 -15.55 33.76 12.19
C ARG A 46 -16.22 32.76 13.14
N THR A 47 -15.48 32.21 14.09
CA THR A 47 -16.04 31.85 15.41
C THR A 47 -14.94 31.95 16.47
N PRO A 48 -15.01 32.85 17.45
CA PRO A 48 -14.07 32.83 18.57
C PRO A 48 -14.30 31.58 19.43
N SER A 49 -13.20 31.09 20.00
CA SER A 49 -13.08 29.92 20.88
C SER A 49 -14.18 29.79 21.95
N PRO A 50 -14.62 28.56 22.31
CA PRO A 50 -15.60 28.35 23.36
C PRO A 50 -14.89 28.36 24.73
N THR A 51 -14.60 29.53 25.28
CA THR A 51 -14.16 29.68 26.69
C THR A 51 -15.11 30.51 27.55
N SER A 52 -16.35 30.74 27.10
CA SER A 52 -17.38 31.30 27.96
C SER A 52 -18.79 30.98 27.45
N VAL A 53 -19.33 29.83 27.85
CA VAL A 53 -20.79 29.71 27.98
C VAL A 53 -21.04 29.25 29.40
N MET A 54 -21.17 30.25 30.28
CA MET A 54 -21.79 30.05 31.57
C MET A 54 -23.23 29.57 31.35
N PHE A 55 -23.65 28.68 32.24
CA PHE A 55 -25.02 28.31 32.54
C PHE A 55 -26.02 29.45 32.27
N SER A 56 -26.93 29.23 31.33
CA SER A 56 -28.22 29.92 31.33
C SER A 56 -29.32 28.92 30.96
N SER A 57 -29.97 28.44 32.02
CA SER A 57 -31.26 27.77 32.05
C SER A 57 -32.29 28.53 31.21
N GLU A 58 -32.79 27.93 30.14
CA GLU A 58 -33.97 28.44 29.43
C GLU A 58 -35.24 27.89 30.08
N ARG A 59 -35.98 28.82 30.70
CA ARG A 59 -37.35 28.64 31.19
C ARG A 59 -38.29 28.48 30.01
N ALA A 60 -39.05 27.38 30.01
CA ALA A 60 -40.22 27.20 29.16
C ALA A 60 -41.27 28.28 29.49
N SER A 61 -41.66 29.04 28.47
CA SER A 61 -42.73 30.03 28.54
C SER A 61 -44.06 29.36 28.24
N ALA A 62 -44.96 29.41 29.23
CA ALA A 62 -46.35 29.05 29.09
C ALA A 62 -47.04 29.99 28.10
N ASN A 63 -47.82 29.44 27.17
CA ASN A 63 -48.87 30.19 26.52
C ASN A 63 -50.15 29.36 26.40
N LYS A 64 -51.23 29.96 26.91
CA LYS A 64 -52.59 29.43 26.99
C LYS A 64 -53.21 29.33 25.60
N TYR A 65 -53.85 28.20 25.30
CA TYR A 65 -54.98 28.15 24.38
C TYR A 65 -56.14 27.41 25.04
N SER A 66 -57.20 28.16 25.32
CA SER A 66 -58.52 27.65 25.65
C SER A 66 -59.32 27.48 24.36
N ARG A 67 -59.78 26.26 24.04
CA ARG A 67 -61.05 26.09 23.31
C ARG A 67 -61.58 24.66 23.37
N SER A 68 -62.80 24.56 23.91
CA SER A 68 -63.87 23.59 23.65
C SER A 68 -63.52 22.10 23.73
N GLU A 69 -63.83 21.54 24.89
CA GLU A 69 -64.02 20.11 25.17
C GLU A 69 -65.15 19.52 24.29
N ASP A 70 -65.08 18.21 24.12
CA ASP A 70 -66.05 17.32 23.47
C ASP A 70 -65.89 17.10 21.95
N ASN A 71 -64.71 16.58 21.55
CA ASN A 71 -64.55 15.54 20.50
C ASN A 71 -63.08 15.13 20.21
N VAL A 72 -62.09 15.55 21.00
CA VAL A 72 -60.64 15.32 20.74
C VAL A 72 -60.04 14.10 21.47
N ALA A 73 -60.75 13.48 22.41
CA ALA A 73 -60.15 12.50 23.34
C ALA A 73 -59.59 11.23 22.65
N ALA A 74 -60.19 10.77 21.55
CA ALA A 74 -59.78 9.51 20.90
C ALA A 74 -58.56 9.65 19.96
N GLU A 75 -58.35 10.80 19.31
CA GLU A 75 -57.17 11.05 18.46
C GLU A 75 -55.95 11.49 19.28
N SER A 76 -56.17 12.12 20.45
CA SER A 76 -55.09 12.46 21.37
C SER A 76 -54.55 11.23 22.12
N GLU A 77 -55.40 10.25 22.46
CA GLU A 77 -54.94 9.01 23.10
C GLU A 77 -54.13 8.14 22.13
N SER A 78 -54.49 8.06 20.84
CA SER A 78 -53.71 7.29 19.86
C SER A 78 -52.32 7.88 19.59
N MET A 79 -52.20 9.21 19.50
CA MET A 79 -50.88 9.86 19.35
C MET A 79 -50.01 9.72 20.60
N LEU A 80 -50.58 9.81 21.80
CA LEU A 80 -49.84 9.60 23.05
C LEU A 80 -49.40 8.13 23.25
N VAL A 81 -50.18 7.18 22.73
CA VAL A 81 -49.81 5.75 22.72
C VAL A 81 -48.74 5.45 21.68
N GLU A 82 -48.77 6.08 20.51
CA GLU A 82 -47.70 5.97 19.50
C GLU A 82 -46.40 6.64 19.99
N GLU A 83 -46.48 7.83 20.61
CA GLU A 83 -45.33 8.50 21.24
C GLU A 83 -44.73 7.66 22.39
N GLY A 84 -45.57 7.05 23.24
CA GLY A 84 -45.09 6.16 24.31
C GLY A 84 -44.44 4.87 23.80
N GLN A 85 -44.92 4.32 22.68
CA GLN A 85 -44.30 3.16 22.01
C GLN A 85 -42.94 3.52 21.39
N GLU A 86 -42.82 4.71 20.78
CA GLU A 86 -41.56 5.21 20.24
C GLU A 86 -40.50 5.44 21.34
N GLU A 87 -40.92 5.95 22.51
CA GLU A 87 -40.03 6.12 23.68
C GLU A 87 -39.57 4.77 24.26
N GLU A 88 -40.46 3.78 24.38
CA GLU A 88 -40.09 2.42 24.81
C GLU A 88 -39.12 1.74 23.83
N GLU A 89 -39.33 1.91 22.52
CA GLU A 89 -38.42 1.41 21.49
C GLU A 89 -37.04 2.10 21.53
N GLU A 90 -37.01 3.40 21.82
CA GLU A 90 -35.76 4.15 22.00
C GLU A 90 -35.00 3.69 23.25
N ASP A 91 -35.69 3.43 24.37
CA ASP A 91 -35.09 2.88 25.59
C ASP A 91 -34.45 1.50 25.35
N ILE A 92 -35.16 0.64 24.63
CA ILE A 92 -34.66 -0.68 24.22
C ILE A 92 -33.43 -0.53 23.32
N PHE A 93 -33.46 0.42 22.38
CA PHE A 93 -32.33 0.71 21.50
C PHE A 93 -31.11 1.21 22.27
N LEU A 94 -31.28 2.14 23.22
CA LEU A 94 -30.22 2.66 24.07
C LEU A 94 -29.59 1.54 24.92
N LEU A 95 -30.42 0.67 25.49
CA LEU A 95 -29.95 -0.50 26.23
C LEU A 95 -29.14 -1.43 25.32
N ALA A 96 -29.65 -1.77 24.14
CA ALA A 96 -28.93 -2.61 23.20
C ALA A 96 -27.62 -1.96 22.73
N LYS A 97 -27.61 -0.64 22.55
CA LYS A 97 -26.41 0.12 22.18
C LYS A 97 -25.36 0.08 23.30
N SER A 98 -25.77 0.16 24.55
CA SER A 98 -24.86 0.01 25.69
C SER A 98 -24.22 -1.38 25.73
N TYR A 99 -24.98 -2.46 25.48
CA TYR A 99 -24.42 -3.81 25.35
C TYR A 99 -23.47 -3.94 24.16
N PHE A 100 -23.80 -3.28 23.04
CA PHE A 100 -22.94 -3.25 21.87
C PHE A 100 -21.60 -2.55 22.16
N ASP A 101 -21.63 -1.39 22.83
CA ASP A 101 -20.44 -0.63 23.23
C ASP A 101 -19.53 -1.45 24.16
N MET A 102 -20.14 -2.27 25.04
CA MET A 102 -19.43 -3.20 25.93
C MET A 102 -18.97 -4.51 25.25
N ARG A 103 -19.17 -4.64 23.93
CA ARG A 103 -18.83 -5.82 23.11
C ARG A 103 -19.60 -7.10 23.47
N GLU A 104 -20.79 -6.96 24.07
CA GLU A 104 -21.71 -8.05 24.38
C GLU A 104 -22.72 -8.26 23.24
N TYR A 105 -22.21 -8.55 22.05
CA TYR A 105 -22.98 -8.51 20.80
C TYR A 105 -24.22 -9.41 20.78
N ARG A 106 -24.16 -10.62 21.37
CA ARG A 106 -25.33 -11.52 21.41
C ARG A 106 -26.47 -10.98 22.28
N ARG A 107 -26.16 -10.28 23.38
CA ARG A 107 -27.17 -9.67 24.25
C ARG A 107 -27.84 -8.49 23.54
N ALA A 108 -27.04 -7.66 22.87
CA ALA A 108 -27.55 -6.58 22.03
C ALA A 108 -28.49 -7.11 20.93
N ALA A 109 -28.09 -8.17 20.22
CA ALA A 109 -28.91 -8.78 19.18
C ALA A 109 -30.21 -9.39 19.74
N HIS A 110 -30.17 -10.02 20.92
CA HIS A 110 -31.33 -10.65 21.54
C HIS A 110 -32.43 -9.64 21.90
N ILE A 111 -32.03 -8.49 22.44
CA ILE A 111 -32.95 -7.44 22.91
C ILE A 111 -33.62 -6.70 21.75
N LEU A 112 -32.91 -6.57 20.63
CA LEU A 112 -33.44 -5.94 19.42
C LEU A 112 -34.31 -6.88 18.57
N ASN A 113 -34.54 -8.12 19.01
CA ASN A 113 -35.43 -9.04 18.30
C ASN A 113 -36.88 -8.58 18.42
N GLY A 114 -37.51 -8.31 17.27
CA GLY A 114 -38.92 -7.92 17.20
C GLY A 114 -39.17 -6.41 17.31
N VAL A 115 -38.14 -5.60 17.54
CA VAL A 115 -38.25 -4.14 17.53
C VAL A 115 -38.33 -3.64 16.08
N PRO A 116 -39.38 -2.89 15.70
CA PRO A 116 -39.48 -2.32 14.36
C PRO A 116 -38.48 -1.16 14.16
N GLY A 117 -38.29 -0.75 12.91
CA GLY A 117 -37.43 0.38 12.57
C GLY A 117 -36.03 0.01 12.05
N ASN A 118 -35.47 0.91 11.25
CA ASN A 118 -34.28 0.59 10.46
C ASN A 118 -32.98 0.68 11.28
N LYS A 119 -32.92 1.54 12.31
CA LYS A 119 -31.74 1.62 13.21
C LYS A 119 -31.63 0.37 14.11
N PRO A 120 -32.70 -0.06 14.81
CA PRO A 120 -32.69 -1.31 15.58
C PRO A 120 -32.37 -2.53 14.71
N LEU A 121 -33.00 -2.63 13.53
CA LEU A 121 -32.75 -3.70 12.58
C LEU A 121 -31.27 -3.78 12.16
N PHE A 122 -30.67 -2.65 11.78
CA PHE A 122 -29.26 -2.60 11.41
C PHE A 122 -28.36 -3.03 12.57
N LEU A 123 -28.56 -2.45 13.77
CA LEU A 123 -27.72 -2.74 14.93
C LEU A 123 -27.83 -4.21 15.35
N ARG A 124 -29.02 -4.81 15.26
CA ARG A 124 -29.23 -6.25 15.49
C ARG A 124 -28.42 -7.09 14.51
N CYS A 125 -28.62 -6.89 13.21
CA CYS A 125 -27.93 -7.67 12.18
C CYS A 125 -26.41 -7.48 12.28
N TYR A 126 -25.96 -6.26 12.56
CA TYR A 126 -24.54 -5.96 12.72
C TYR A 126 -23.94 -6.60 13.99
N ALA A 127 -24.67 -6.59 15.11
CA ALA A 127 -24.27 -7.29 16.32
C ALA A 127 -24.20 -8.81 16.12
N THR A 128 -25.17 -9.41 15.43
CA THR A 128 -25.14 -10.84 15.07
C THR A 128 -23.93 -11.17 14.20
N TYR A 129 -23.63 -10.32 13.20
CA TYR A 129 -22.46 -10.47 12.36
C TYR A 129 -21.15 -10.44 13.18
N LEU A 130 -20.97 -9.45 14.05
CA LEU A 130 -19.78 -9.33 14.90
C LEU A 130 -19.67 -10.45 15.93
N ALA A 131 -20.78 -10.93 16.48
CA ALA A 131 -20.79 -12.10 17.36
C ALA A 131 -20.29 -13.36 16.64
N GLY A 132 -20.65 -13.49 15.37
CA GLY A 132 -20.19 -14.55 14.49
C GLY A 132 -18.72 -14.45 14.12
N GLU A 133 -18.22 -13.25 13.77
CA GLU A 133 -16.80 -13.02 13.49
C GLU A 133 -15.92 -13.29 14.72
N LYS A 134 -16.37 -12.84 15.91
CA LYS A 134 -15.67 -13.14 17.17
C LYS A 134 -15.54 -14.65 17.39
N ARG A 135 -16.61 -15.42 17.15
CA ARG A 135 -16.59 -16.88 17.31
C ARG A 135 -15.68 -17.56 16.28
N LYS A 136 -15.70 -17.08 15.04
CA LYS A 136 -14.78 -17.52 13.98
C LYS A 136 -13.33 -17.31 14.40
N GLU A 137 -12.98 -16.14 14.96
CA GLU A 137 -11.64 -15.86 15.47
C GLU A 137 -11.24 -16.81 16.62
N GLU A 138 -12.13 -17.08 17.57
CA GLU A 138 -11.92 -18.03 18.66
C GLU A 138 -11.65 -19.45 18.12
N GLU A 139 -12.49 -19.94 17.21
CA GLU A 139 -12.35 -21.28 16.60
C GLU A 139 -11.08 -21.41 15.76
N ILE A 140 -10.66 -20.34 15.07
CA ILE A 140 -9.38 -20.30 14.34
C ILE A 140 -8.21 -20.53 15.29
N ILE A 141 -8.23 -19.86 16.44
CA ILE A 141 -7.15 -19.94 17.44
C ILE A 141 -7.08 -21.34 18.03
N GLU A 142 -8.23 -21.98 18.29
CA GLU A 142 -8.33 -23.32 18.85
C GLU A 142 -7.95 -24.44 17.85
N SER A 143 -8.43 -24.35 16.60
CA SER A 143 -8.33 -25.43 15.61
C SER A 143 -6.96 -25.54 14.92
N ALA A 144 -6.40 -24.41 14.47
CA ALA A 144 -5.23 -24.41 13.60
C ALA A 144 -3.95 -23.91 14.33
N GLY A 145 -4.06 -23.63 15.62
CA GLY A 145 -3.06 -22.85 16.34
C GLY A 145 -2.98 -21.41 15.83
N PRO A 146 -2.11 -20.57 16.41
CA PRO A 146 -2.15 -19.12 16.21
C PRO A 146 -1.90 -18.65 14.77
N LEU A 147 -1.37 -19.51 13.90
CA LEU A 147 -1.03 -19.20 12.52
C LEU A 147 -1.33 -20.40 11.61
N GLY A 148 -2.23 -21.33 11.92
CA GLY A 148 -2.56 -22.41 10.97
C GLY A 148 -3.49 -21.94 9.86
N LYS A 149 -3.65 -22.79 8.83
CA LYS A 149 -4.73 -22.63 7.84
C LYS A 149 -6.01 -23.13 8.51
N SER A 150 -7.05 -22.31 8.52
CA SER A 150 -8.36 -22.67 9.08
C SER A 150 -9.43 -22.19 8.12
N ASP A 151 -10.32 -23.10 7.75
CA ASP A 151 -11.49 -22.87 6.90
C ASP A 151 -12.71 -22.46 7.73
N ALA A 152 -12.52 -22.02 8.97
CA ALA A 152 -13.60 -21.58 9.84
C ALA A 152 -14.35 -20.39 9.19
N LEU A 153 -15.62 -20.63 8.92
CA LEU A 153 -16.57 -19.64 8.43
C LEU A 153 -17.41 -19.13 9.58
N ASN A 154 -17.92 -17.91 9.44
CA ASN A 154 -18.81 -17.34 10.43
C ASN A 154 -20.18 -18.07 10.34
N PRO A 155 -20.64 -18.72 11.42
CA PRO A 155 -21.84 -19.57 11.40
C PRO A 155 -23.13 -18.78 11.18
N GLU A 156 -23.14 -17.48 11.48
CA GLU A 156 -24.33 -16.63 11.37
C GLU A 156 -24.52 -16.03 9.96
N LEU A 157 -23.54 -16.20 9.05
CA LEU A 157 -23.59 -15.60 7.72
C LEU A 157 -24.78 -16.07 6.89
N ALA A 158 -25.10 -17.37 6.93
CA ALA A 158 -26.19 -17.93 6.14
C ALA A 158 -27.56 -17.41 6.59
N GLY A 159 -27.77 -17.25 7.91
CA GLY A 159 -29.00 -16.66 8.45
C GLY A 159 -29.14 -15.18 8.08
N LEU A 160 -28.05 -14.43 8.19
CA LEU A 160 -28.02 -13.01 7.82
C LEU A 160 -28.24 -12.78 6.32
N GLU A 161 -27.67 -13.63 5.46
CA GLU A 161 -27.84 -13.52 4.00
C GLU A 161 -29.31 -13.72 3.60
N GLN A 162 -29.99 -14.73 4.16
CA GLN A 162 -31.40 -14.99 3.87
C GLN A 162 -32.30 -13.84 4.34
N GLU A 163 -32.07 -13.33 5.55
CA GLU A 163 -32.87 -12.26 6.12
C GLU A 163 -32.67 -10.93 5.36
N LEU A 164 -31.41 -10.50 5.18
CA LEU A 164 -31.06 -9.27 4.50
C LEU A 164 -31.40 -9.35 3.00
N GLY A 165 -31.19 -10.50 2.37
CA GLY A 165 -31.55 -10.73 0.96
C GLY A 165 -33.05 -10.61 0.72
N ARG A 166 -33.89 -11.13 1.62
CA ARG A 166 -35.36 -10.97 1.56
C ARG A 166 -35.78 -9.51 1.70
N LEU A 167 -35.14 -8.75 2.59
CA LEU A 167 -35.43 -7.33 2.80
C LEU A 167 -34.94 -6.47 1.63
N PHE A 168 -33.78 -6.81 1.07
CA PHE A 168 -33.21 -6.17 -0.11
C PHE A 168 -34.10 -6.35 -1.34
N ALA A 169 -34.62 -7.57 -1.57
CA ALA A 169 -35.56 -7.84 -2.66
C ALA A 169 -36.86 -7.03 -2.56
N LYS A 170 -37.31 -6.73 -1.33
CA LYS A 170 -38.47 -5.89 -1.05
C LYS A 170 -38.18 -4.38 -1.09
N ARG A 171 -36.93 -3.96 -1.33
CA ARG A 171 -36.44 -2.57 -1.23
C ARG A 171 -36.73 -1.90 0.12
N ASN A 172 -36.85 -2.68 1.19
CA ASN A 172 -37.15 -2.19 2.54
C ASN A 172 -35.87 -2.05 3.39
N LEU A 173 -34.72 -1.82 2.76
CA LEU A 173 -33.43 -1.85 3.41
C LEU A 173 -32.78 -0.47 3.35
N ASP A 174 -32.39 0.04 4.53
CA ASP A 174 -31.63 1.29 4.65
C ASP A 174 -30.28 1.21 3.91
N PRO A 175 -29.65 2.36 3.61
CA PRO A 175 -28.31 2.40 3.03
C PRO A 175 -27.29 1.61 3.87
N PHE A 176 -27.40 1.66 5.19
CA PHE A 176 -26.55 0.91 6.13
C PHE A 176 -26.85 -0.60 6.11
N GLY A 177 -28.12 -0.99 6.02
CA GLY A 177 -28.49 -2.39 5.87
C GLY A 177 -27.97 -2.97 4.55
N THR A 178 -28.02 -2.17 3.48
CA THR A 178 -27.48 -2.54 2.17
C THR A 178 -25.96 -2.67 2.21
N TYR A 179 -25.27 -1.81 2.96
CA TYR A 179 -23.84 -1.96 3.25
C TYR A 179 -23.55 -3.29 3.95
N LEU A 180 -24.27 -3.62 5.03
CA LEU A 180 -24.08 -4.88 5.75
C LEU A 180 -24.36 -6.10 4.86
N TYR A 181 -25.39 -6.04 4.03
CA TYR A 181 -25.67 -7.09 3.05
C TYR A 181 -24.51 -7.27 2.06
N GLY A 182 -23.94 -6.16 1.57
CA GLY A 182 -22.74 -6.17 0.74
C GLY A 182 -21.52 -6.83 1.42
N VAL A 183 -21.31 -6.56 2.72
CA VAL A 183 -20.24 -7.18 3.51
C VAL A 183 -20.47 -8.69 3.69
N VAL A 184 -21.70 -9.11 4.00
CA VAL A 184 -22.06 -10.53 4.13
C VAL A 184 -21.85 -11.26 2.80
N LEU A 185 -22.27 -10.68 1.68
CA LEU A 185 -22.02 -11.25 0.35
C LEU A 185 -20.53 -11.30 0.00
N HIS A 186 -19.73 -10.32 0.45
CA HIS A 186 -18.30 -10.31 0.24
C HIS A 186 -17.62 -11.49 0.96
N GLU A 187 -17.94 -11.73 2.23
CA GLU A 187 -17.39 -12.87 2.99
C GLU A 187 -17.91 -14.23 2.48
N LEU A 188 -19.06 -14.27 1.80
CA LEU A 188 -19.57 -15.44 1.06
C LEU A 188 -18.97 -15.61 -0.35
N ASP A 189 -17.95 -14.81 -0.71
CA ASP A 189 -17.26 -14.80 -2.00
C ASP A 189 -18.14 -14.47 -3.24
N ARG A 190 -19.34 -13.91 -3.03
CA ARG A 190 -20.25 -13.44 -4.11
C ARG A 190 -19.92 -12.02 -4.57
N LYS A 191 -18.72 -11.84 -5.12
CA LYS A 191 -18.12 -10.51 -5.43
C LYS A 191 -18.96 -9.63 -6.37
N ALA A 192 -19.64 -10.20 -7.35
CA ALA A 192 -20.44 -9.40 -8.31
C ALA A 192 -21.65 -8.74 -7.65
N GLU A 193 -22.37 -9.50 -6.84
CA GLU A 193 -23.56 -9.02 -6.12
C GLU A 193 -23.18 -8.09 -4.98
N ALA A 194 -22.10 -8.42 -4.26
CA ALA A 194 -21.54 -7.55 -3.23
C ALA A 194 -21.19 -6.15 -3.79
N ARG A 195 -20.56 -6.09 -4.97
CA ARG A 195 -20.26 -4.81 -5.65
C ARG A 195 -21.52 -4.02 -5.96
N ALA A 196 -22.54 -4.66 -6.52
CA ALA A 196 -23.81 -3.98 -6.84
C ALA A 196 -24.50 -3.43 -5.59
N ALA A 197 -24.58 -4.22 -4.52
CA ALA A 197 -25.16 -3.78 -3.25
C ALA A 197 -24.37 -2.62 -2.63
N LEU A 198 -23.02 -2.68 -2.63
CA LEU A 198 -22.18 -1.62 -2.10
C LEU A 198 -22.30 -0.32 -2.93
N CYS A 199 -22.39 -0.39 -4.26
CA CYS A 199 -22.66 0.78 -5.09
C CYS A 199 -24.00 1.44 -4.73
N MET A 200 -25.06 0.65 -4.53
CA MET A 200 -26.36 1.18 -4.09
C MET A 200 -26.27 1.84 -2.72
N SER A 201 -25.56 1.21 -1.77
CA SER A 201 -25.34 1.76 -0.43
C SER A 201 -24.60 3.10 -0.47
N VAL A 202 -23.51 3.15 -1.23
CA VAL A 202 -22.66 4.32 -1.37
C VAL A 202 -23.38 5.48 -2.06
N ASN A 203 -24.16 5.22 -3.11
CA ASN A 203 -24.93 6.24 -3.80
C ASN A 203 -26.04 6.82 -2.92
N ALA A 204 -26.62 6.01 -2.03
CA ALA A 204 -27.65 6.45 -1.09
C ALA A 204 -27.05 7.16 0.15
N TYR A 205 -25.88 6.73 0.63
CA TYR A 205 -25.18 7.32 1.76
C TYR A 205 -23.65 7.39 1.54
N PRO A 206 -23.15 8.45 0.89
CA PRO A 206 -21.73 8.55 0.50
C PRO A 206 -20.75 8.69 1.66
N TRP A 207 -21.18 9.10 2.86
CA TRP A 207 -20.25 9.42 3.95
C TRP A 207 -19.74 8.19 4.73
N ASN A 208 -20.29 7.00 4.48
CA ASN A 208 -19.80 5.78 5.12
C ASN A 208 -18.49 5.30 4.46
N TRP A 209 -17.35 5.75 4.96
CA TRP A 209 -16.03 5.40 4.41
C TRP A 209 -15.76 3.89 4.37
N SER A 210 -16.29 3.11 5.32
CA SER A 210 -16.08 1.65 5.29
C SER A 210 -16.72 0.98 4.07
N ALA A 211 -17.84 1.50 3.56
CA ALA A 211 -18.45 0.97 2.33
C ALA A 211 -17.55 1.18 1.11
N TRP A 212 -16.85 2.31 1.04
CA TRP A 212 -15.89 2.60 -0.03
C TRP A 212 -14.64 1.71 0.05
N LEU A 213 -14.13 1.45 1.25
CA LEU A 213 -13.00 0.54 1.45
C LEU A 213 -13.34 -0.91 1.06
N GLU A 214 -14.54 -1.39 1.41
CA GLU A 214 -15.01 -2.71 0.98
C GLU A 214 -15.22 -2.78 -0.54
N LEU A 215 -15.76 -1.72 -1.13
CA LEU A 215 -15.88 -1.60 -2.59
C LEU A 215 -14.48 -1.65 -3.25
N GLN A 216 -13.51 -0.96 -2.67
CA GLN A 216 -12.12 -0.93 -3.13
C GLN A 216 -11.48 -2.32 -3.11
N ALA A 217 -11.70 -3.11 -2.05
CA ALA A 217 -11.21 -4.47 -1.94
C ALA A 217 -11.79 -5.42 -3.02
N LEU A 218 -13.04 -5.17 -3.44
CA LEU A 218 -13.72 -5.95 -4.47
C LEU A 218 -13.34 -5.57 -5.92
N CYS A 219 -12.85 -4.36 -6.14
CA CYS A 219 -12.49 -3.87 -7.47
C CYS A 219 -11.15 -4.45 -7.93
N SER A 220 -11.19 -5.59 -8.62
CA SER A 220 -10.03 -6.37 -9.08
C SER A 220 -9.28 -5.82 -10.31
N ASP A 221 -9.87 -4.96 -11.11
CA ASP A 221 -9.33 -4.60 -12.44
C ASP A 221 -9.34 -3.11 -12.77
N HIS A 222 -8.40 -2.75 -13.64
CA HIS A 222 -8.11 -1.42 -14.17
C HIS A 222 -9.27 -0.81 -15.00
N ASP A 223 -10.26 -1.64 -15.37
CA ASP A 223 -11.43 -1.27 -16.18
C ASP A 223 -12.73 -1.17 -15.37
N ASN A 224 -12.69 -1.38 -14.04
CA ASN A 224 -13.93 -1.40 -13.25
C ASN A 224 -14.42 0.00 -12.85
N LEU A 225 -13.57 1.04 -12.79
CA LEU A 225 -14.03 2.36 -12.31
C LEU A 225 -15.08 3.00 -13.23
N SER A 226 -14.98 2.80 -14.55
CA SER A 226 -15.95 3.29 -15.53
C SER A 226 -17.25 2.48 -15.56
N THR A 227 -17.23 1.24 -15.07
CA THR A 227 -18.42 0.38 -14.97
C THR A 227 -19.23 0.61 -13.72
N LEU A 228 -18.66 1.26 -12.70
CA LEU A 228 -19.36 1.57 -11.46
C LEU A 228 -20.21 2.82 -11.66
N ASP A 229 -21.53 2.67 -11.53
CA ASP A 229 -22.46 3.79 -11.49
C ASP A 229 -22.33 4.49 -10.13
N LEU A 230 -21.45 5.49 -10.04
CA LEU A 230 -21.18 6.26 -8.83
C LEU A 230 -21.60 7.71 -9.03
N HIS A 231 -22.46 8.19 -8.14
CA HIS A 231 -22.88 9.60 -8.13
C HIS A 231 -21.70 10.56 -7.98
N ASP A 232 -21.82 11.75 -8.57
CA ASP A 232 -20.79 12.79 -8.46
C ASP A 232 -20.85 13.43 -7.07
N HIS A 233 -19.91 13.02 -6.22
CA HIS A 233 -19.76 13.50 -4.85
C HIS A 233 -18.27 13.56 -4.52
N TRP A 234 -17.85 14.51 -3.68
CA TRP A 234 -16.43 14.71 -3.33
C TRP A 234 -15.81 13.49 -2.61
N MET A 235 -16.62 12.64 -1.97
CA MET A 235 -16.17 11.33 -1.42
C MET A 235 -15.64 10.40 -2.51
N ARG A 236 -16.13 10.53 -3.76
CA ARG A 236 -15.61 9.78 -4.91
C ARG A 236 -14.16 10.16 -5.19
N ASP A 237 -13.76 11.41 -4.93
CA ASP A 237 -12.37 11.82 -5.14
C ASP A 237 -11.43 11.14 -4.14
N PHE A 238 -11.84 10.98 -2.88
CA PHE A 238 -11.10 10.17 -1.89
C PHE A 238 -11.00 8.70 -2.32
N PHE A 239 -12.10 8.11 -2.78
CA PHE A 239 -12.13 6.73 -3.26
C PHE A 239 -11.22 6.53 -4.47
N THR A 240 -11.31 7.42 -5.48
CA THR A 240 -10.46 7.33 -6.68
C THR A 240 -8.99 7.53 -6.37
N ALA A 241 -8.64 8.45 -5.46
CA ALA A 241 -7.27 8.64 -5.02
C ALA A 241 -6.71 7.39 -4.32
N ALA A 242 -7.46 6.80 -3.39
CA ALA A 242 -7.08 5.57 -2.69
C ALA A 242 -6.95 4.38 -3.65
N PHE A 243 -7.90 4.25 -4.58
CA PHE A 243 -7.91 3.21 -5.60
C PHE A 243 -6.71 3.33 -6.56
N CYS A 244 -6.31 4.55 -6.94
CA CYS A 244 -5.10 4.80 -7.73
C CYS A 244 -3.83 4.29 -7.04
N LEU A 245 -3.70 4.48 -5.71
CA LEU A 245 -2.54 3.97 -4.96
C LEU A 245 -2.50 2.44 -4.94
N GLU A 246 -3.64 1.78 -4.76
CA GLU A 246 -3.75 0.32 -4.80
C GLU A 246 -3.45 -0.27 -6.18
N LEU A 247 -3.92 0.40 -7.25
CA LEU A 247 -3.55 0.08 -8.63
C LEU A 247 -2.12 0.46 -9.01
N GLN A 248 -1.31 0.93 -8.06
CA GLN A 248 0.09 1.33 -8.27
C GLN A 248 0.27 2.53 -9.22
N LYS A 249 -0.80 3.29 -9.49
CA LYS A 249 -0.76 4.57 -10.23
C LYS A 249 -0.45 5.71 -9.26
N ASN A 250 0.74 5.64 -8.64
CA ASN A 250 1.08 6.53 -7.53
C ASN A 250 1.14 8.01 -7.95
N THR A 251 1.54 8.33 -9.18
CA THR A 251 1.61 9.72 -9.68
C THR A 251 0.22 10.36 -9.83
N GLU A 252 -0.76 9.62 -10.37
CA GLU A 252 -2.15 10.07 -10.48
C GLU A 252 -2.78 10.20 -9.09
N GLY A 253 -2.58 9.19 -8.23
CA GLY A 253 -3.04 9.22 -6.84
C GLY A 253 -2.51 10.42 -6.07
N LEU A 254 -1.21 10.71 -6.20
CA LEU A 254 -0.56 11.86 -5.57
C LEU A 254 -1.14 13.19 -6.06
N SER A 255 -1.39 13.34 -7.37
CA SER A 255 -2.02 14.55 -7.91
C SER A 255 -3.42 14.76 -7.32
N ARG A 256 -4.22 13.70 -7.20
CA ARG A 256 -5.56 13.77 -6.58
C ARG A 256 -5.49 14.09 -5.09
N TYR A 257 -4.59 13.46 -4.34
CA TYR A 257 -4.41 13.79 -2.92
C TYR A 257 -3.92 15.23 -2.72
N ARG A 258 -3.08 15.77 -3.60
CA ARG A 258 -2.71 17.20 -3.56
C ARG A 258 -3.90 18.12 -3.78
N THR A 259 -4.83 17.77 -4.68
CA THR A 259 -6.08 18.53 -4.85
C THR A 259 -6.99 18.44 -3.62
N LEU A 260 -7.08 17.27 -2.98
CA LEU A 260 -7.83 17.09 -1.74
C LEU A 260 -7.19 17.84 -0.57
N HIS A 261 -5.86 17.83 -0.46
CA HIS A 261 -5.11 18.55 0.55
C HIS A 261 -5.32 20.07 0.47
N ALA A 262 -5.53 20.62 -0.74
CA ALA A 262 -5.87 22.04 -0.90
C ALA A 262 -7.19 22.43 -0.21
N VAL A 263 -8.15 21.50 -0.13
CA VAL A 263 -9.46 21.67 0.51
C VAL A 263 -9.41 21.28 2.01
N PHE A 264 -8.74 20.17 2.31
CA PHE A 264 -8.59 19.58 3.64
C PHE A 264 -7.14 19.73 4.13
N GLN A 265 -6.76 20.96 4.47
CA GLN A 265 -5.37 21.35 4.74
C GLN A 265 -4.79 20.65 5.98
N ASN A 266 -5.60 20.38 7.00
CA ASN A 266 -5.14 19.83 8.28
C ASN A 266 -5.50 18.34 8.44
N SER A 267 -5.74 17.62 7.34
CA SER A 267 -6.15 16.21 7.41
C SER A 267 -4.93 15.28 7.50
N ASP A 268 -4.70 14.76 8.71
CA ASP A 268 -3.67 13.75 8.99
C ASP A 268 -3.79 12.50 8.12
N TYR A 269 -5.02 12.10 7.79
CA TYR A 269 -5.28 10.98 6.88
C TYR A 269 -4.71 11.24 5.48
N ILE A 270 -4.97 12.42 4.91
CA ILE A 270 -4.50 12.77 3.57
C ILE A 270 -2.97 12.86 3.57
N LEU A 271 -2.38 13.48 4.59
CA LEU A 271 -0.93 13.57 4.73
C LEU A 271 -0.29 12.17 4.80
N CYS A 272 -0.88 11.24 5.56
CA CYS A 272 -0.44 9.85 5.63
C CYS A 272 -0.54 9.13 4.27
N GLN A 273 -1.59 9.37 3.48
CA GLN A 273 -1.73 8.78 2.14
C GLN A 273 -0.74 9.38 1.14
N ILE A 274 -0.46 10.68 1.21
CA ILE A 274 0.57 11.35 0.42
C ILE A 274 1.95 10.76 0.75
N ALA A 275 2.28 10.60 2.03
CA ALA A 275 3.54 9.98 2.47
C ALA A 275 3.65 8.52 1.97
N THR A 276 2.55 7.77 2.00
CA THR A 276 2.48 6.40 1.45
C THR A 276 2.69 6.38 -0.08
N ALA A 277 2.17 7.38 -0.80
CA ALA A 277 2.37 7.52 -2.24
C ALA A 277 3.85 7.78 -2.59
N HIS A 278 4.51 8.68 -1.85
CA HIS A 278 5.95 8.94 -1.98
C HIS A 278 6.78 7.71 -1.63
N TYR A 279 6.40 6.94 -0.60
CA TYR A 279 6.99 5.64 -0.29
C TYR A 279 6.88 4.66 -1.46
N ASN A 280 5.71 4.55 -2.08
CA ASN A 280 5.50 3.67 -3.23
C ASN A 280 6.32 4.08 -4.47
N LEU A 281 6.58 5.38 -4.63
CA LEU A 281 7.48 5.99 -5.64
C LEU A 281 8.97 5.88 -5.27
N ARG A 282 9.29 5.47 -4.02
CA ARG A 282 10.65 5.39 -3.45
C ARG A 282 11.35 6.74 -3.28
N GLU A 283 10.57 7.77 -3.03
CA GLU A 283 11.02 9.09 -2.61
C GLU A 283 11.06 9.11 -1.07
N PHE A 284 12.03 8.36 -0.51
CA PHE A 284 12.07 8.09 0.93
C PHE A 284 12.31 9.34 1.79
N ASP A 285 13.07 10.32 1.29
CA ASP A 285 13.36 11.55 2.03
C ASP A 285 12.13 12.45 2.18
N GLU A 286 11.34 12.61 1.10
CA GLU A 286 10.07 13.34 1.15
C GLU A 286 9.05 12.61 2.04
N ALA A 287 8.96 11.28 1.92
CA ALA A 287 8.06 10.47 2.75
C ALA A 287 8.42 10.56 4.24
N GLU A 288 9.72 10.51 4.59
CA GLU A 288 10.19 10.67 5.97
C GLU A 288 9.79 12.03 6.54
N HIS A 289 10.04 13.13 5.82
CA HIS A 289 9.68 14.47 6.28
C HIS A 289 8.17 14.57 6.58
N LEU A 290 7.32 14.04 5.70
CA LEU A 290 5.87 14.06 5.89
C LEU A 290 5.43 13.20 7.09
N PHE A 291 6.08 12.07 7.35
CA PHE A 291 5.81 11.26 8.54
C PHE A 291 6.29 11.93 9.83
N GLU A 292 7.41 12.64 9.82
CA GLU A 292 7.85 13.44 10.96
C GLU A 292 6.90 14.60 11.25
N GLU A 293 6.38 15.24 10.21
CA GLU A 293 5.33 16.26 10.34
C GLU A 293 4.04 15.66 10.93
N LEU A 294 3.59 14.52 10.42
CA LEU A 294 2.42 13.80 10.91
C LEU A 294 2.55 13.40 12.39
N LEU A 295 3.74 12.92 12.81
CA LEU A 295 3.99 12.56 14.20
C LEU A 295 4.20 13.78 15.12
N ARG A 296 4.41 14.97 14.53
CA ARG A 296 4.45 16.25 15.25
C ARG A 296 3.04 16.81 15.47
N THR A 297 2.14 16.66 14.50
CA THR A 297 0.73 17.06 14.62
C THR A 297 -0.04 16.10 15.52
N ASP A 298 0.08 14.78 15.30
CA ASP A 298 -0.53 13.74 16.13
C ASP A 298 0.54 12.78 16.70
N PRO A 299 1.05 13.06 17.91
CA PRO A 299 2.07 12.22 18.53
C PRO A 299 1.64 10.80 18.86
N TYR A 300 0.35 10.51 18.97
CA TYR A 300 -0.18 9.21 19.41
C TYR A 300 -0.73 8.37 18.25
N ARG A 301 -0.63 8.87 17.02
CA ARG A 301 -1.02 8.15 15.82
C ARG A 301 -0.18 6.89 15.62
N MET A 302 -0.86 5.75 15.54
CA MET A 302 -0.22 4.48 15.15
C MET A 302 -0.56 4.04 13.73
N GLU A 303 -1.59 4.61 13.11
CA GLU A 303 -1.99 4.23 11.75
C GLU A 303 -1.02 4.78 10.70
N GLY A 304 -0.48 3.89 9.87
CA GLY A 304 0.52 4.22 8.84
C GLY A 304 1.95 4.29 9.37
N THR A 305 2.17 4.20 10.68
CA THR A 305 3.53 4.23 11.28
C THR A 305 4.37 3.00 10.93
N ASP A 306 3.73 1.93 10.45
CA ASP A 306 4.37 0.75 9.87
C ASP A 306 5.12 1.10 8.56
N THR A 307 4.55 1.93 7.70
CA THR A 307 5.22 2.41 6.49
C THR A 307 6.40 3.32 6.83
N TYR A 308 6.26 4.19 7.84
CA TYR A 308 7.36 4.99 8.36
C TYR A 308 8.50 4.13 8.90
N SER A 309 8.17 3.07 9.66
CA SER A 309 9.15 2.11 10.13
C SER A 309 9.89 1.39 8.99
N ASN A 310 9.21 1.06 7.88
CA ASN A 310 9.86 0.50 6.69
C ASN A 310 10.81 1.50 6.03
N ILE A 311 10.45 2.79 5.98
CA ILE A 311 11.33 3.85 5.45
C ILE A 311 12.61 3.93 6.29
N LEU A 312 12.48 4.02 7.61
CA LEU A 312 13.63 4.08 8.52
C LEU A 312 14.50 2.82 8.45
N PHE A 313 13.90 1.65 8.23
CA PHE A 313 14.62 0.40 8.01
C PHE A 313 15.43 0.45 6.70
N VAL A 314 14.83 0.86 5.58
CA VAL A 314 15.50 0.96 4.28
C VAL A 314 16.61 2.02 4.28
N LYS A 315 16.44 3.11 5.03
CA LYS A 315 17.47 4.15 5.23
C LYS A 315 18.52 3.77 6.28
N GLU A 316 18.38 2.62 6.94
CA GLU A 316 19.25 2.14 8.03
C GLU A 316 19.39 3.12 9.21
N CYS A 317 18.36 3.95 9.45
CA CYS A 317 18.35 4.97 10.51
C CYS A 317 18.00 4.34 11.87
N PHE A 318 18.98 3.67 12.49
CA PHE A 318 18.78 2.93 13.75
C PHE A 318 18.27 3.81 14.91
N ALA A 319 18.81 5.03 15.07
CA ALA A 319 18.43 5.91 16.19
C ALA A 319 16.96 6.33 16.13
N ALA A 320 16.49 6.77 14.95
CA ALA A 320 15.10 7.15 14.72
C ALA A 320 14.16 5.95 14.88
N LEU A 321 14.52 4.78 14.33
CA LEU A 321 13.70 3.57 14.45
C LEU A 321 13.60 3.08 15.90
N SER A 322 14.68 3.16 16.67
CA SER A 322 14.70 2.85 18.10
C SER A 322 13.77 3.79 18.87
N HIS A 323 13.85 5.10 18.63
CA HIS A 323 12.98 6.08 19.26
C HIS A 323 11.50 5.82 18.93
N LEU A 324 11.18 5.56 17.65
CA LEU A 324 9.83 5.21 17.20
C LEU A 324 9.32 3.94 17.89
N ALA A 325 10.14 2.89 17.97
CA ALA A 325 9.76 1.63 18.62
C ALA A 325 9.47 1.82 20.11
N HIS A 326 10.29 2.59 20.83
CA HIS A 326 10.04 2.91 22.24
C HIS A 326 8.76 3.73 22.41
N LYS A 327 8.53 4.73 21.57
CA LYS A 327 7.31 5.54 21.58
C LYS A 327 6.07 4.68 21.32
N ALA A 328 6.11 3.82 20.30
CA ALA A 328 5.01 2.91 19.94
C ALA A 328 4.64 1.95 21.08
N VAL A 329 5.62 1.46 21.84
CA VAL A 329 5.37 0.60 23.01
C VAL A 329 4.70 1.39 24.15
N LEU A 330 5.06 2.66 24.34
CA LEU A 330 4.48 3.52 25.36
C LEU A 330 3.04 3.94 25.02
N THR A 331 2.72 4.09 23.73
CA THR A 331 1.36 4.45 23.30
C THR A 331 0.41 3.26 23.38
N ASP A 332 0.71 2.17 22.68
CA ASP A 332 -0.05 0.92 22.73
C ASP A 332 0.81 -0.27 22.36
N LYS A 333 1.05 -1.15 23.34
CA LYS A 333 1.86 -2.35 23.17
C LYS A 333 1.17 -3.45 22.36
N TYR A 334 -0.16 -3.56 22.41
CA TYR A 334 -0.91 -4.72 21.88
C TYR A 334 -1.60 -4.43 20.56
N ARG A 335 -0.95 -3.59 19.74
CA ARG A 335 -1.40 -3.21 18.41
C ARG A 335 -0.52 -3.88 17.33
N PRO A 336 -1.08 -4.36 16.20
CA PRO A 336 -0.28 -5.03 15.19
C PRO A 336 0.80 -4.12 14.59
N GLU A 337 0.49 -2.83 14.38
CA GLU A 337 1.44 -1.81 13.92
C GLU A 337 2.64 -1.68 14.88
N THR A 338 2.40 -1.62 16.20
CA THR A 338 3.47 -1.57 17.21
C THR A 338 4.35 -2.81 17.16
N CYS A 339 3.76 -4.01 17.11
CA CYS A 339 4.51 -5.25 17.00
C CYS A 339 5.34 -5.29 15.71
N PHE A 340 4.81 -4.76 14.62
CA PHE A 340 5.51 -4.65 13.35
C PHE A 340 6.72 -3.72 13.42
N ILE A 341 6.57 -2.52 14.01
CA ILE A 341 7.68 -1.56 14.22
C ILE A 341 8.81 -2.20 15.04
N ILE A 342 8.45 -2.91 16.11
CA ILE A 342 9.44 -3.62 16.95
C ILE A 342 10.12 -4.74 16.17
N GLY A 343 9.37 -5.44 15.31
CA GLY A 343 9.92 -6.44 14.37
C GLY A 343 11.01 -5.83 13.49
N ASN A 344 10.73 -4.70 12.85
CA ASN A 344 11.69 -3.95 12.03
C ASN A 344 12.90 -3.47 12.84
N TYR A 345 12.69 -2.99 14.07
CA TYR A 345 13.77 -2.60 14.97
C TYR A 345 14.72 -3.77 15.29
N TYR A 346 14.18 -4.96 15.60
CA TYR A 346 15.00 -6.14 15.87
C TYR A 346 15.67 -6.70 14.61
N SER A 347 15.00 -6.59 13.45
CA SER A 347 15.57 -6.94 12.14
C SER A 347 16.79 -6.08 11.84
N LEU A 348 16.70 -4.76 12.02
CA LEU A 348 17.83 -3.85 11.84
C LEU A 348 18.98 -4.11 12.83
N LYS A 349 18.66 -4.64 14.02
CA LYS A 349 19.64 -5.10 15.01
C LYS A 349 20.26 -6.48 14.67
N ALA A 350 19.90 -7.08 13.54
CA ALA A 350 20.25 -8.45 13.13
C ALA A 350 19.82 -9.55 14.13
N GLN A 351 18.78 -9.29 14.93
CA GLN A 351 18.18 -10.29 15.85
C GLN A 351 16.93 -10.91 15.21
N HIS A 352 17.14 -11.64 14.12
CA HIS A 352 16.08 -12.18 13.25
C HIS A 352 15.06 -13.07 13.98
N GLU A 353 15.49 -13.89 14.95
CA GLU A 353 14.58 -14.73 15.74
C GLU A 353 13.57 -13.91 16.54
N LYS A 354 14.02 -12.79 17.12
CA LYS A 354 13.14 -11.87 17.85
C LYS A 354 12.25 -11.09 16.89
N ALA A 355 12.78 -10.67 15.74
CA ALA A 355 11.99 -10.02 14.71
C ALA A 355 10.81 -10.91 14.28
N VAL A 356 11.09 -12.18 13.97
CA VAL A 356 10.05 -13.19 13.67
C VAL A 356 9.07 -13.37 14.81
N LEU A 357 9.52 -13.41 16.07
CA LEU A 357 8.62 -13.49 17.22
C LEU A 357 7.63 -12.32 17.26
N TYR A 358 8.08 -11.10 17.00
CA TYR A 358 7.23 -9.91 16.98
C TYR A 358 6.33 -9.85 15.76
N PHE A 359 6.79 -10.25 14.58
CA PHE A 359 5.92 -10.40 13.41
C PHE A 359 4.83 -11.46 13.64
N LYS A 360 5.17 -12.61 14.26
CA LYS A 360 4.17 -13.60 14.68
C LYS A 360 3.16 -13.02 15.66
N ARG A 361 3.58 -12.15 16.60
CA ARG A 361 2.67 -11.45 17.52
C ARG A 361 1.76 -10.48 16.77
N ALA A 362 2.28 -9.71 15.81
CA ALA A 362 1.47 -8.84 14.96
C ALA A 362 0.40 -9.65 14.20
N LEU A 363 0.78 -10.81 13.66
CA LEU A 363 -0.12 -11.71 12.93
C LEU A 363 -1.16 -12.40 13.83
N LYS A 364 -0.87 -12.60 15.12
CA LYS A 364 -1.87 -13.06 16.10
C LYS A 364 -2.93 -12.00 16.37
N LEU A 365 -2.55 -10.72 16.35
CA LEU A 365 -3.48 -9.60 16.56
C LEU A 365 -4.29 -9.30 15.30
N ASN A 366 -3.65 -9.37 14.12
CA ASN A 366 -4.32 -9.25 12.83
C ASN A 366 -3.70 -10.22 11.83
N ARG A 367 -4.43 -11.30 11.52
CA ARG A 367 -3.98 -12.33 10.58
C ARG A 367 -3.96 -11.86 9.13
N LYS A 368 -4.81 -10.91 8.77
CA LYS A 368 -4.89 -10.30 7.42
C LYS A 368 -3.79 -9.24 7.20
N TYR A 369 -2.87 -9.05 8.15
CA TYR A 369 -1.82 -8.04 8.05
C TYR A 369 -0.68 -8.49 7.10
N LEU A 370 -0.80 -8.05 5.85
CA LEU A 370 -0.01 -8.48 4.70
C LEU A 370 1.50 -8.19 4.82
N SER A 371 1.87 -7.00 5.29
CA SER A 371 3.27 -6.58 5.44
C SER A 371 4.03 -7.45 6.44
N ALA A 372 3.40 -7.89 7.52
CA ALA A 372 4.07 -8.78 8.48
C ALA A 372 4.35 -10.18 7.91
N TRP A 373 3.49 -10.72 7.04
CA TRP A 373 3.77 -12.00 6.37
C TRP A 373 4.99 -11.91 5.44
N THR A 374 5.10 -10.82 4.67
CA THR A 374 6.22 -10.62 3.74
C THR A 374 7.53 -10.40 4.48
N LEU A 375 7.57 -9.52 5.49
CA LEU A 375 8.78 -9.30 6.28
C LEU A 375 9.18 -10.52 7.11
N MET A 376 8.22 -11.26 7.68
CA MET A 376 8.53 -12.53 8.34
C MET A 376 9.17 -13.53 7.36
N GLY A 377 8.75 -13.54 6.09
CA GLY A 377 9.40 -14.30 5.03
C GLY A 377 10.86 -13.88 4.82
N HIS A 378 11.13 -12.56 4.77
CA HIS A 378 12.50 -12.04 4.63
C HIS A 378 13.38 -12.45 5.82
N GLU A 379 12.90 -12.32 7.05
CA GLU A 379 13.66 -12.78 8.23
C GLU A 379 13.96 -14.28 8.20
N TYR A 380 13.04 -15.11 7.69
CA TYR A 380 13.31 -16.53 7.52
C TYR A 380 14.37 -16.82 6.46
N VAL A 381 14.45 -16.01 5.40
CA VAL A 381 15.51 -16.09 4.39
C VAL A 381 16.87 -15.76 5.02
N GLU A 382 16.95 -14.70 5.81
CA GLU A 382 18.19 -14.33 6.53
C GLU A 382 18.63 -15.42 7.51
N MET A 383 17.67 -16.08 8.18
CA MET A 383 17.93 -17.26 9.02
C MET A 383 18.19 -18.56 8.23
N LYS A 384 18.20 -18.51 6.89
CA LYS A 384 18.35 -19.66 5.98
C LYS A 384 17.27 -20.74 6.11
N ASN A 385 16.13 -20.40 6.71
CA ASN A 385 14.97 -21.28 6.80
C ASN A 385 14.03 -21.04 5.60
N THR A 386 14.44 -21.56 4.44
CA THR A 386 13.73 -21.35 3.17
C THR A 386 12.32 -21.96 3.15
N ALA A 387 12.10 -23.08 3.83
CA ALA A 387 10.77 -23.71 3.90
C ALA A 387 9.74 -22.81 4.61
N ALA A 388 10.09 -22.26 5.77
CA ALA A 388 9.22 -21.34 6.50
C ALA A 388 9.02 -20.01 5.74
N ALA A 389 10.05 -19.54 5.02
CA ALA A 389 9.95 -18.35 4.17
C ALA A 389 8.92 -18.55 3.04
N ILE A 390 8.97 -19.68 2.33
CA ILE A 390 8.02 -20.01 1.25
C ILE A 390 6.59 -20.04 1.80
N ASP A 391 6.36 -20.66 2.95
CA ASP A 391 5.04 -20.71 3.58
C ASP A 391 4.53 -19.30 3.96
N ALA A 392 5.40 -18.45 4.49
CA ALA A 392 5.06 -17.07 4.83
C ALA A 392 4.68 -16.25 3.59
N TYR A 393 5.47 -16.33 2.52
CA TYR A 393 5.16 -15.62 1.28
C TYR A 393 3.92 -16.16 0.57
N ARG A 394 3.70 -17.48 0.56
CA ARG A 394 2.46 -18.07 0.00
C ARG A 394 1.23 -17.52 0.70
N ARG A 395 1.25 -17.39 2.03
CA ARG A 395 0.15 -16.80 2.79
C ARG A 395 -0.04 -15.32 2.49
N ALA A 396 1.04 -14.57 2.29
CA ALA A 396 0.93 -13.18 1.83
C ALA A 396 0.22 -13.09 0.47
N VAL A 397 0.56 -13.98 -0.46
CA VAL A 397 -0.10 -14.08 -1.77
C VAL A 397 -1.56 -14.50 -1.65
N ASP A 398 -1.88 -15.45 -0.76
CA ASP A 398 -3.27 -15.90 -0.51
C ASP A 398 -4.14 -14.76 0.03
N ILE A 399 -3.57 -13.86 0.85
CA ILE A 399 -4.27 -12.68 1.40
C ILE A 399 -4.45 -11.60 0.33
N ASN A 400 -3.36 -11.21 -0.35
CA ASN A 400 -3.41 -10.23 -1.42
C ASN A 400 -2.54 -10.67 -2.61
N PRO A 401 -3.16 -11.20 -3.67
CA PRO A 401 -2.45 -11.61 -4.88
C PRO A 401 -1.75 -10.48 -5.63
N ARG A 402 -2.03 -9.21 -5.29
CA ARG A 402 -1.45 -8.03 -5.95
C ARG A 402 -0.16 -7.54 -5.31
N ASP A 403 0.22 -8.06 -4.14
CA ASP A 403 1.47 -7.64 -3.51
C ASP A 403 2.66 -8.24 -4.26
N TYR A 404 3.32 -7.40 -5.05
CA TYR A 404 4.50 -7.80 -5.80
C TYR A 404 5.64 -8.27 -4.88
N ARG A 405 5.71 -7.78 -3.63
CA ARG A 405 6.81 -8.09 -2.70
C ARG A 405 6.82 -9.56 -2.33
N ALA A 406 5.63 -10.14 -2.10
CA ALA A 406 5.48 -11.56 -1.81
C ALA A 406 5.90 -12.43 -3.02
N TRP A 407 5.49 -12.04 -4.23
CA TRP A 407 5.88 -12.74 -5.47
C TRP A 407 7.39 -12.64 -5.74
N TYR A 408 7.97 -11.46 -5.53
CA TYR A 408 9.40 -11.24 -5.67
C TYR A 408 10.18 -12.05 -4.62
N GLY A 409 9.73 -12.03 -3.35
CA GLY A 409 10.30 -12.84 -2.28
C GLY A 409 10.27 -14.33 -2.59
N LEU A 410 9.14 -14.86 -3.10
CA LEU A 410 9.08 -16.25 -3.60
C LEU A 410 10.12 -16.50 -4.69
N GLY A 411 10.21 -15.63 -5.70
CA GLY A 411 11.21 -15.72 -6.75
C GLY A 411 12.64 -15.83 -6.20
N GLN A 412 12.99 -14.95 -5.26
CA GLN A 412 14.29 -14.92 -4.59
C GLN A 412 14.54 -16.20 -3.77
N THR A 413 13.54 -16.70 -3.04
CA THR A 413 13.70 -17.96 -2.30
C THR A 413 13.91 -19.18 -3.20
N TYR A 414 13.22 -19.26 -4.33
CA TYR A 414 13.41 -20.34 -5.30
C TYR A 414 14.72 -20.23 -6.07
N GLU A 415 15.22 -19.01 -6.28
CA GLU A 415 16.55 -18.76 -6.81
C GLU A 415 17.65 -19.24 -5.83
N LEU A 416 17.50 -18.97 -4.54
CA LEU A 416 18.40 -19.51 -3.49
C LEU A 416 18.38 -21.04 -3.42
N LEU A 417 17.26 -21.68 -3.78
CA LEU A 417 17.14 -23.13 -3.90
C LEU A 417 17.66 -23.69 -5.23
N ALA A 418 18.28 -22.86 -6.08
CA ALA A 418 18.78 -23.22 -7.41
C ALA A 418 17.71 -23.84 -8.34
N MET A 419 16.44 -23.42 -8.18
CA MET A 419 15.31 -23.85 -9.01
C MET A 419 14.85 -22.72 -9.95
N PRO A 420 15.57 -22.46 -11.06
CA PRO A 420 15.38 -21.25 -11.87
C PRO A 420 14.02 -21.21 -12.59
N TYR A 421 13.43 -22.35 -12.96
CA TYR A 421 12.11 -22.38 -13.60
C TYR A 421 10.99 -21.88 -12.70
N TYR A 422 11.00 -22.29 -11.42
CA TYR A 422 10.03 -21.81 -10.43
C TYR A 422 10.27 -20.34 -10.11
N ALA A 423 11.53 -19.93 -9.92
CA ALA A 423 11.88 -18.53 -9.71
C ALA A 423 11.37 -17.64 -10.86
N LEU A 424 11.56 -18.07 -12.10
CA LEU A 424 11.09 -17.35 -13.29
C LEU A 424 9.57 -17.20 -13.33
N TYR A 425 8.82 -18.23 -12.95
CA TYR A 425 7.36 -18.14 -12.84
C TYR A 425 6.93 -17.04 -11.87
N TYR A 426 7.54 -16.99 -10.68
CA TYR A 426 7.21 -16.01 -9.65
C TYR A 426 7.69 -14.60 -10.00
N TYR A 427 8.90 -14.45 -10.56
CA TYR A 427 9.38 -13.16 -11.07
C TYR A 427 8.53 -12.64 -12.24
N ARG A 428 8.02 -13.52 -13.11
CA ARG A 428 7.07 -13.13 -14.16
C ARG A 428 5.75 -12.61 -13.59
N LYS A 429 5.26 -13.17 -12.48
CA LYS A 429 4.08 -12.63 -11.78
C LYS A 429 4.37 -11.28 -11.15
N ALA A 430 5.53 -11.11 -10.51
CA ALA A 430 5.95 -9.82 -9.95
C ALA A 430 6.07 -8.72 -11.03
N THR A 431 6.71 -9.02 -12.15
CA THR A 431 6.87 -8.07 -13.28
C THR A 431 5.54 -7.72 -13.97
N GLN A 432 4.54 -8.61 -13.94
CA GLN A 432 3.19 -8.29 -14.41
C GLN A 432 2.50 -7.24 -13.52
N LEU A 433 2.73 -7.30 -12.21
CA LEU A 433 2.17 -6.35 -11.24
C LEU A 433 2.86 -4.99 -11.27
N ARG A 434 4.20 -4.97 -11.39
CA ARG A 434 4.97 -3.74 -11.60
C ARG A 434 5.84 -3.81 -12.87
N PRO A 435 5.27 -3.52 -14.06
CA PRO A 435 6.01 -3.57 -15.31
C PRO A 435 7.12 -2.53 -15.44
N GLN A 436 7.05 -1.45 -14.65
CA GLN A 436 8.00 -0.33 -14.66
C GLN A 436 9.16 -0.52 -13.66
N ASP A 437 9.13 -1.52 -12.78
CA ASP A 437 10.19 -1.70 -11.78
C ASP A 437 11.39 -2.43 -12.40
N ALA A 438 12.51 -1.72 -12.56
CA ALA A 438 13.73 -2.26 -13.18
C ALA A 438 14.33 -3.45 -12.41
N ARG A 439 14.22 -3.48 -11.06
CA ARG A 439 14.83 -4.53 -10.23
C ARG A 439 14.28 -5.92 -10.55
N MET A 440 12.98 -6.01 -10.80
CA MET A 440 12.33 -7.27 -11.14
C MET A 440 12.78 -7.79 -12.51
N TRP A 441 12.98 -6.89 -13.48
CA TRP A 441 13.53 -7.24 -14.78
C TRP A 441 14.99 -7.69 -14.69
N CYS A 442 15.79 -7.06 -13.82
CA CYS A 442 17.15 -7.48 -13.52
C CYS A 442 17.19 -8.88 -12.91
N ALA A 443 16.40 -9.14 -11.86
CA ALA A 443 16.33 -10.46 -11.22
C ALA A 443 15.87 -11.55 -12.21
N MET A 444 14.89 -11.24 -13.06
CA MET A 444 14.46 -12.17 -14.12
C MET A 444 15.57 -12.40 -15.17
N GLY A 445 16.33 -11.35 -15.52
CA GLY A 445 17.49 -11.44 -16.40
C GLY A 445 18.61 -12.33 -15.83
N GLN A 446 18.91 -12.18 -14.54
CA GLN A 446 19.87 -13.01 -13.80
C GLN A 446 19.42 -14.47 -13.76
N CYS A 447 18.13 -14.73 -13.55
CA CYS A 447 17.58 -16.08 -13.64
C CYS A 447 17.77 -16.71 -15.03
N TYR A 448 17.58 -15.97 -16.13
CA TYR A 448 17.82 -16.47 -17.49
C TYR A 448 19.31 -16.72 -17.80
N GLU A 449 20.20 -15.95 -17.17
CA GLU A 449 21.66 -16.08 -17.28
C GLU A 449 22.18 -17.32 -16.54
N ASN A 450 21.42 -17.84 -15.56
CA ASN A 450 21.79 -19.01 -14.76
C ASN A 450 22.21 -20.20 -15.66
N GLU A 451 23.27 -20.90 -15.24
CA GLU A 451 23.96 -21.94 -16.01
C GLU A 451 23.04 -23.08 -16.46
N ASN A 452 21.95 -23.32 -15.73
CA ASN A 452 20.96 -24.34 -16.06
C ASN A 452 20.04 -23.95 -17.23
N LEU A 453 19.85 -22.65 -17.51
CA LEU A 453 18.94 -22.17 -18.56
C LEU A 453 19.67 -21.66 -19.81
N GLN A 454 20.77 -20.91 -19.63
CA GLN A 454 21.58 -20.31 -20.70
C GLN A 454 20.76 -19.55 -21.78
N MET A 455 19.63 -18.95 -21.39
CA MET A 455 18.73 -18.25 -22.29
C MET A 455 19.18 -16.79 -22.49
N HIS A 456 20.40 -16.59 -23.02
CA HIS A 456 21.04 -15.27 -23.11
C HIS A 456 20.22 -14.23 -23.89
N MET A 457 19.53 -14.63 -24.96
CA MET A 457 18.66 -13.72 -25.73
C MET A 457 17.45 -13.23 -24.92
N ALA A 458 16.89 -14.08 -24.04
CA ALA A 458 15.80 -13.67 -23.16
C ALA A 458 16.31 -12.74 -22.05
N ALA A 459 17.49 -13.02 -21.50
CA ALA A 459 18.16 -12.16 -20.53
C ALA A 459 18.40 -10.75 -21.09
N ILE A 460 18.93 -10.63 -22.32
CA ILE A 460 19.16 -9.33 -22.99
C ILE A 460 17.85 -8.53 -23.12
N ARG A 461 16.73 -9.18 -23.48
CA ARG A 461 15.43 -8.49 -23.54
C ARG A 461 15.00 -7.95 -22.18
N CYS A 462 15.22 -8.71 -21.11
CA CYS A 462 14.88 -8.31 -19.75
C CYS A 462 15.74 -7.13 -19.29
N TYR A 463 17.07 -7.23 -19.43
CA TYR A 463 17.99 -6.16 -19.07
C TYR A 463 17.77 -4.89 -19.91
N ARG A 464 17.47 -5.01 -21.22
CA ARG A 464 17.10 -3.85 -22.03
C ARG A 464 15.84 -3.16 -21.50
N ARG A 465 14.84 -3.93 -21.07
CA ARG A 465 13.63 -3.39 -20.46
C ARG A 465 13.92 -2.72 -19.11
N ALA A 466 14.81 -3.30 -18.30
CA ALA A 466 15.28 -2.68 -17.06
C ALA A 466 15.95 -1.32 -17.31
N VAL A 467 16.82 -1.23 -18.32
CA VAL A 467 17.49 0.02 -18.72
C VAL A 467 16.47 1.07 -19.19
N ASN A 468 15.45 0.69 -19.96
CA ASN A 468 14.40 1.61 -20.40
C ASN A 468 13.53 2.13 -19.26
N ASN A 469 13.45 1.38 -18.16
CA ASN A 469 12.67 1.70 -16.97
C ASN A 469 13.49 2.46 -15.90
N ASN A 470 14.62 3.07 -16.27
CA ASN A 470 15.53 3.77 -15.36
C ASN A 470 15.97 2.90 -14.17
N ASP A 471 16.80 1.90 -14.45
CA ASP A 471 17.48 1.11 -13.43
C ASP A 471 18.24 2.02 -12.46
N ARG A 472 17.80 2.16 -11.20
CA ARG A 472 18.45 3.01 -10.19
C ARG A 472 19.72 2.37 -9.60
N GLU A 473 19.82 1.03 -9.60
CA GLU A 473 20.95 0.30 -9.01
C GLU A 473 22.13 0.17 -10.00
N GLY A 474 21.88 0.29 -11.30
CA GLY A 474 22.94 0.28 -12.32
C GLY A 474 23.48 -1.09 -12.65
N ILE A 475 22.76 -2.14 -12.29
CA ILE A 475 23.13 -3.54 -12.49
C ILE A 475 22.85 -3.99 -13.93
N ALA A 476 21.83 -3.42 -14.60
CA ALA A 476 21.38 -3.89 -15.90
C ALA A 476 22.38 -3.62 -17.04
N LEU A 477 22.99 -2.43 -17.07
CA LEU A 477 23.96 -2.03 -18.10
C LEU A 477 25.22 -2.89 -18.13
N PRO A 478 25.95 -3.10 -17.01
CA PRO A 478 27.15 -3.93 -17.01
C PRO A 478 26.83 -5.38 -17.35
N LYS A 479 25.71 -5.93 -16.85
CA LYS A 479 25.26 -7.29 -17.19
C LYS A 479 24.95 -7.45 -18.67
N LEU A 480 24.27 -6.49 -19.25
CA LEU A 480 23.93 -6.51 -20.67
C LEU A 480 25.19 -6.37 -21.55
N ALA A 481 26.15 -5.54 -21.16
CA ALA A 481 27.43 -5.42 -21.86
C ALA A 481 28.27 -6.71 -21.80
N LYS A 482 28.34 -7.35 -20.61
CA LYS A 482 28.99 -8.66 -20.40
C LYS A 482 28.35 -9.76 -21.25
N LEU A 483 27.01 -9.78 -21.34
CA LEU A 483 26.28 -10.74 -22.19
C LEU A 483 26.52 -10.55 -23.70
N HIS A 484 26.51 -9.30 -24.19
CA HIS A 484 26.82 -9.05 -25.61
C HIS A 484 28.26 -9.42 -25.96
N ASN A 485 29.21 -9.21 -25.04
CA ASN A 485 30.58 -9.66 -25.22
C ASN A 485 30.68 -11.19 -25.29
N TYR A 486 29.96 -11.90 -24.40
CA TYR A 486 29.89 -13.37 -24.42
C TYR A 486 29.34 -13.92 -25.74
N LEU A 487 28.36 -13.23 -26.35
CA LEU A 487 27.79 -13.59 -27.65
C LEU A 487 28.66 -13.15 -28.85
N GLY A 488 29.83 -12.53 -28.62
CA GLY A 488 30.73 -12.04 -29.67
C GLY A 488 30.29 -10.75 -30.35
N GLN A 489 29.21 -10.11 -29.89
CA GLN A 489 28.66 -8.86 -30.43
C GLN A 489 29.41 -7.65 -29.84
N LYS A 490 30.69 -7.51 -30.22
CA LYS A 490 31.63 -6.54 -29.61
C LYS A 490 31.21 -5.08 -29.77
N ASP A 491 30.63 -4.70 -30.90
CA ASP A 491 30.19 -3.30 -31.14
C ASP A 491 29.03 -2.91 -30.22
N GLN A 492 28.06 -3.82 -30.02
CA GLN A 492 26.95 -3.59 -29.10
C GLN A 492 27.44 -3.59 -27.64
N ALA A 493 28.35 -4.50 -27.28
CA ALA A 493 28.97 -4.48 -25.97
C ALA A 493 29.67 -3.14 -25.68
N ALA A 494 30.45 -2.61 -26.63
CA ALA A 494 31.12 -1.32 -26.51
C ALA A 494 30.12 -0.17 -26.32
N PHE A 495 29.00 -0.16 -27.05
CA PHE A 495 27.94 0.82 -26.86
C PHE A 495 27.40 0.83 -25.42
N TYR A 496 27.10 -0.35 -24.86
CA TYR A 496 26.56 -0.43 -23.49
C TYR A 496 27.63 -0.17 -22.42
N TYR A 497 28.89 -0.55 -22.64
CA TYR A 497 29.98 -0.17 -21.73
C TYR A 497 30.21 1.34 -21.70
N LYS A 498 30.15 2.02 -22.85
CA LYS A 498 30.24 3.47 -22.93
C LYS A 498 29.07 4.14 -22.18
N LYS A 499 27.84 3.67 -22.43
CA LYS A 499 26.65 4.15 -21.71
C LYS A 499 26.75 3.92 -20.20
N ASN A 500 27.35 2.81 -19.77
CA ASN A 500 27.57 2.53 -18.35
C ASN A 500 28.56 3.53 -17.72
N LEU A 501 29.65 3.86 -18.42
CA LEU A 501 30.62 4.86 -17.95
C LEU A 501 30.01 6.25 -17.82
N GLU A 502 29.25 6.71 -18.83
CA GLU A 502 28.56 8.01 -18.79
C GLU A 502 27.63 8.15 -17.59
N ARG A 503 26.94 7.06 -17.22
CA ARG A 503 26.11 7.01 -16.03
C ARG A 503 26.92 7.00 -14.74
N MET A 504 27.98 6.18 -14.64
CA MET A 504 28.80 6.13 -13.42
C MET A 504 29.47 7.48 -13.16
N GLU A 505 29.84 8.21 -14.21
CA GLU A 505 30.34 9.59 -14.14
C GLU A 505 29.28 10.57 -13.65
N SER A 506 28.02 10.44 -14.07
CA SER A 506 26.93 11.28 -13.54
C SER A 506 26.64 10.98 -12.07
N ASP A 507 26.74 9.71 -11.68
CA ASP A 507 26.41 9.24 -10.34
C ASP A 507 27.60 9.36 -9.35
N GLN A 508 28.79 9.76 -9.83
CA GLN A 508 30.06 9.79 -9.07
C GLN A 508 30.36 8.48 -8.32
N THR A 509 29.98 7.35 -8.90
CA THR A 509 30.17 6.04 -8.27
C THR A 509 31.46 5.42 -8.77
N GLU A 510 32.36 5.05 -7.86
CA GLU A 510 33.57 4.29 -8.18
C GLU A 510 33.31 2.80 -7.93
N GLY A 511 33.50 1.96 -8.95
CA GLY A 511 33.23 0.52 -8.85
C GLY A 511 34.17 -0.32 -9.72
N SER A 512 34.31 -1.59 -9.35
CA SER A 512 35.13 -2.57 -10.10
C SER A 512 34.67 -2.71 -11.56
N ASP A 513 33.39 -2.48 -11.85
CA ASP A 513 32.85 -2.55 -13.21
C ASP A 513 33.37 -1.43 -14.13
N ILE A 514 33.89 -0.31 -13.59
CA ILE A 514 34.53 0.76 -14.38
C ILE A 514 35.82 0.24 -15.03
N VAL A 515 36.61 -0.50 -14.27
CA VAL A 515 37.89 -1.05 -14.73
C VAL A 515 37.63 -2.05 -15.86
N ASP A 516 36.66 -2.96 -15.68
CA ASP A 516 36.23 -3.91 -16.71
C ASP A 516 35.77 -3.19 -17.98
N ALA A 517 34.94 -2.14 -17.83
CA ALA A 517 34.40 -1.38 -18.95
C ALA A 517 35.49 -0.61 -19.71
N LEU A 518 36.39 0.08 -19.01
CA LEU A 518 37.50 0.82 -19.61
C LEU A 518 38.47 -0.11 -20.34
N LEU A 519 38.79 -1.27 -19.74
CA LEU A 519 39.70 -2.24 -20.35
C LEU A 519 39.10 -2.84 -21.62
N PHE A 520 37.80 -3.18 -21.60
CA PHE A 520 37.10 -3.65 -22.79
C PHE A 520 37.07 -2.59 -23.90
N LEU A 521 36.74 -1.34 -23.57
CA LEU A 521 36.69 -0.24 -24.53
C LEU A 521 38.06 0.08 -25.12
N ALA A 522 39.13 0.08 -24.32
CA ALA A 522 40.49 0.28 -24.79
C ALA A 522 40.90 -0.79 -25.82
N GLN A 523 40.61 -2.06 -25.52
CA GLN A 523 40.87 -3.18 -26.44
C GLN A 523 40.01 -3.08 -27.71
N HIS A 524 38.74 -2.70 -27.58
CA HIS A 524 37.82 -2.57 -28.70
C HIS A 524 38.22 -1.42 -29.64
N CYS A 525 38.50 -0.23 -29.10
CA CYS A 525 38.95 0.92 -29.89
C CYS A 525 40.30 0.66 -30.57
N ARG A 526 41.22 -0.06 -29.91
CA ARG A 526 42.47 -0.54 -30.54
C ARG A 526 42.17 -1.42 -31.76
N ASN A 527 41.29 -2.41 -31.62
CA ASN A 527 40.94 -3.31 -32.73
C ASN A 527 40.26 -2.58 -33.91
N GLN A 528 39.56 -1.48 -33.65
CA GLN A 528 38.96 -0.60 -34.67
C GLN A 528 39.92 0.49 -35.20
N ASN A 529 41.22 0.46 -34.84
CA ASN A 529 42.21 1.50 -35.18
C ASN A 529 41.87 2.92 -34.67
N ARG A 530 41.00 3.06 -33.68
CA ARG A 530 40.68 4.33 -33.00
C ARG A 530 41.67 4.59 -31.86
N LEU A 531 42.93 4.81 -32.24
CA LEU A 531 44.07 4.81 -31.31
C LEU A 531 44.02 5.94 -30.27
N VAL A 532 43.50 7.12 -30.64
CA VAL A 532 43.40 8.28 -29.74
C VAL A 532 42.44 8.01 -28.58
N GLU A 533 41.26 7.44 -28.88
CA GLU A 533 40.27 7.09 -27.85
C GLU A 533 40.78 5.93 -26.97
N ALA A 534 41.47 4.95 -27.57
CA ALA A 534 42.10 3.88 -26.82
C ALA A 534 43.15 4.41 -25.83
N GLU A 535 43.95 5.40 -26.23
CA GLU A 535 44.90 6.08 -25.35
C GLU A 535 44.20 6.82 -24.21
N GLN A 536 43.09 7.53 -24.48
CA GLN A 536 42.28 8.20 -23.45
C GLN A 536 41.70 7.22 -22.41
N TYR A 537 41.21 6.05 -22.83
CA TYR A 537 40.74 5.04 -21.88
C TYR A 537 41.91 4.42 -21.09
N CYS A 538 43.06 4.21 -21.72
CA CYS A 538 44.25 3.69 -21.04
C CYS A 538 44.84 4.68 -20.03
N THR A 539 44.83 5.99 -20.31
CA THR A 539 45.31 7.00 -19.34
C THR A 539 44.40 7.02 -18.10
N ARG A 540 43.08 6.98 -18.29
CA ARG A 540 42.12 6.83 -17.19
C ARG A 540 42.32 5.54 -16.38
N LEU A 541 42.73 4.45 -17.02
CA LEU A 541 43.07 3.20 -16.32
C LEU A 541 44.34 3.29 -15.47
N LEU A 542 45.27 4.20 -15.75
CA LEU A 542 46.52 4.35 -14.98
C LEU A 542 46.29 4.94 -13.59
N ASP A 543 45.19 5.69 -13.43
CA ASP A 543 44.74 6.26 -12.16
C ASP A 543 44.31 5.16 -11.18
N TYR A 544 43.86 4.01 -11.70
CA TYR A 544 43.53 2.83 -10.90
C TYR A 544 44.76 1.95 -10.62
N GLY A 545 44.82 1.35 -9.43
CA GLY A 545 45.89 0.46 -9.00
C GLY A 545 45.71 -1.01 -9.40
N GLY A 546 46.79 -1.81 -9.35
CA GLY A 546 46.74 -3.27 -9.53
C GLY A 546 46.98 -3.77 -10.96
N ARG A 547 46.46 -4.97 -11.27
CA ARG A 547 46.67 -5.68 -12.54
C ARG A 547 46.21 -4.88 -13.77
N ALA A 548 45.12 -4.14 -13.63
CA ALA A 548 44.58 -3.29 -14.68
C ALA A 548 45.57 -2.19 -15.15
N LYS A 549 46.44 -1.71 -14.24
CA LYS A 549 47.48 -0.73 -14.57
C LYS A 549 48.59 -1.34 -15.43
N GLU A 550 48.92 -2.61 -15.20
CA GLU A 550 49.90 -3.32 -16.01
C GLU A 550 49.35 -3.61 -17.41
N ASP A 551 48.09 -4.04 -17.49
CA ASP A 551 47.37 -4.24 -18.75
C ASP A 551 47.24 -2.94 -19.54
N ALA A 552 46.94 -1.82 -18.89
CA ALA A 552 46.90 -0.49 -19.51
C ALA A 552 48.28 -0.05 -20.03
N LYS A 553 49.36 -0.29 -19.27
CA LYS A 553 50.73 0.00 -19.73
C LYS A 553 51.13 -0.87 -20.93
N ALA A 554 50.74 -2.15 -20.94
CA ALA A 554 50.97 -3.04 -22.06
C ALA A 554 50.22 -2.55 -23.31
N LEU A 555 48.93 -2.22 -23.16
CA LEU A 555 48.12 -1.65 -24.25
C LEU A 555 48.70 -0.33 -24.78
N LEU A 556 49.20 0.56 -23.93
CA LEU A 556 49.83 1.81 -24.35
C LEU A 556 51.13 1.59 -25.13
N ARG A 557 51.95 0.61 -24.74
CA ARG A 557 53.18 0.25 -25.49
C ARG A 557 52.82 -0.28 -26.88
N ASP A 558 51.80 -1.13 -26.96
CA ASP A 558 51.31 -1.66 -28.22
C ASP A 558 50.69 -0.58 -29.12
N ILE A 559 49.92 0.36 -28.55
CA ILE A 559 49.35 1.49 -29.31
C ILE A 559 50.48 2.35 -29.91
N ARG A 560 51.52 2.64 -29.13
CA ARG A 560 52.69 3.41 -29.60
C ARG A 560 53.45 2.72 -30.72
N SER A 561 53.63 1.40 -30.66
CA SER A 561 54.31 0.66 -31.73
C SER A 561 53.47 0.67 -33.03
N VAL A 562 52.15 0.50 -32.93
CA VAL A 562 51.25 0.58 -34.08
C VAL A 562 51.24 1.99 -34.70
N GLN A 563 51.23 3.05 -33.88
CA GLN A 563 51.33 4.43 -34.36
C GLN A 563 52.66 4.69 -35.08
N GLN A 564 53.79 4.21 -34.55
CA GLN A 564 55.10 4.33 -35.18
C GLN A 564 55.14 3.61 -36.54
N HIS A 565 54.60 2.40 -36.64
CA HIS A 565 54.51 1.68 -37.91
C HIS A 565 53.62 2.39 -38.94
N ALA A 566 52.44 2.89 -38.53
CA ALA A 566 51.57 3.66 -39.42
C ALA A 566 52.22 4.96 -39.91
N SER A 567 52.97 5.65 -39.04
CA SER A 567 53.70 6.87 -39.43
C SER A 567 54.85 6.59 -40.41
N ALA A 568 55.54 5.46 -40.26
CA ALA A 568 56.62 5.03 -41.15
C ALA A 568 56.10 4.58 -42.54
N GLN A 569 54.90 3.98 -42.58
CA GLN A 569 54.23 3.63 -43.83
C GLN A 569 53.75 4.88 -44.59
N ALA A 570 53.13 5.83 -43.87
CA ALA A 570 52.68 7.08 -44.48
C ALA A 570 53.83 7.94 -45.06
N SER A 571 55.01 7.92 -44.43
CA SER A 571 56.20 8.59 -44.99
C SER A 571 56.73 7.91 -46.25
N MET A 572 56.65 6.58 -46.35
CA MET A 572 57.08 5.85 -47.56
C MET A 572 56.10 6.04 -48.73
N ASP A 573 54.79 6.10 -48.47
CA ASP A 573 53.79 6.36 -49.52
C ASP A 573 53.87 7.80 -50.05
N PHE A 574 54.24 8.78 -49.20
CA PHE A 574 54.46 10.17 -49.62
C PHE A 574 55.68 10.32 -50.54
N GLU A 575 56.74 9.54 -50.34
CA GLU A 575 57.93 9.52 -51.20
C GLU A 575 57.67 8.84 -52.56
N GLN A 576 56.63 7.99 -52.67
CA GLN A 576 56.25 7.32 -53.93
C GLN A 576 55.22 8.08 -54.78
N LEU A 577 54.50 9.05 -54.20
CA LEU A 577 53.47 9.85 -54.87
C LEU A 577 53.96 11.21 -55.39
N THR A 578 55.24 11.55 -55.18
CA THR A 578 55.89 12.72 -55.77
C THR A 578 56.65 12.33 -57.05
N PRO A 579 56.11 12.58 -58.25
CA PRO A 579 56.92 12.66 -59.46
C PRO A 579 57.70 13.98 -59.56
#